data_AF-A0A225DN25-F1
#
_entry.id   AF-A0A225DN25-F1
#
_cell.length_a   1.000
_cell.length_b   1.000
_cell.length_c   1.000
_cell.angle_alpha   90.00
_cell.angle_beta   90.00
_cell.angle_gamma   90.00
#
_symmetry.space_group_name_H-M   'P 1'
#
loop_
_entity.id
_entity.type
_entity.pdbx_description
1 polymer ?
#
loop_
_entity_poly.entity_id
_entity_poly.type
_entity_poly.pdbx_seq_one_letter_code
_entity_poly.pdbx_strand_id
1 'polypeptide(L)'
;MGANRFALIALAWGSAAVLARGASPDPASLVLPADQVARARDLVRRLGSDAYRERDRAMLELQKMGRVALPALRAGLEEPDPEVQLRTSLLVPRAEAEDLQAKIDTFLADAAGKYTHDLPAWHRFRTTAGDDEPAKLLFTEIVKKKANYDLLLAVRGIPADLTQGAGALVGGPAGTAADSPPARELARALAARRQDFQTRLAPQWNANGRVQQFVPDVADVALVMIGESLVPDRTLVVNNGGQYPIANFFYQPAGRDALAGNGPHGPAFRRVALHWLDTREGVSGVMQAMNVAQNSNLGPAVVSKLAARLLSVPNANPWTKTYAASVLARSNSREHLGAITHLFNDDTGLPRAGVNVNQPDIQVKDAALAMVLLLTNQSPKDYGFDVLNANNANNEALKYSYTNYRFTTDSKTSAEDKRAAAFVKWRAWEAGLHAACAGGAGAAAAVAAKYPEKKPADAAKP
;
A
#
# COMPACT_ATOMS: atom_id res chain seq x y z
N MET A 1 -11.16 -80.48 -7.81
CA MET A 1 -10.61 -79.53 -8.80
C MET A 1 -10.47 -78.20 -8.08
N GLY A 2 -9.32 -77.69 -7.67
CA GLY A 2 -7.93 -77.94 -8.03
C GLY A 2 -7.29 -76.61 -8.43
N ALA A 3 -6.12 -76.29 -7.82
CA ALA A 3 -5.16 -75.20 -8.11
C ALA A 3 -5.49 -73.80 -7.52
N ASN A 4 -4.75 -73.24 -6.55
CA ASN A 4 -3.31 -72.88 -6.39
C ASN A 4 -3.08 -71.38 -6.69
N ARG A 5 -2.76 -70.55 -5.68
CA ARG A 5 -1.40 -70.20 -5.19
C ARG A 5 -0.52 -69.49 -6.24
N PHE A 6 -0.40 -68.17 -6.12
CA PHE A 6 0.76 -67.35 -6.55
C PHE A 6 0.87 -66.18 -5.56
N ALA A 7 1.78 -66.22 -4.58
CA ALA A 7 3.23 -65.95 -4.66
C ALA A 7 3.55 -64.44 -4.75
N LEU A 8 4.01 -63.94 -3.60
CA LEU A 8 4.73 -62.70 -3.33
C LEU A 8 5.75 -62.31 -4.41
N ILE A 9 5.70 -61.05 -4.85
CA ILE A 9 6.89 -60.29 -5.27
C ILE A 9 6.80 -58.90 -4.65
N ALA A 10 7.43 -58.73 -3.49
CA ALA A 10 7.75 -57.42 -2.94
C ALA A 10 8.99 -56.90 -3.66
N LEU A 11 8.79 -56.06 -4.68
CA LEU A 11 9.87 -55.31 -5.32
C LEU A 11 10.25 -54.15 -4.39
N ALA A 12 11.22 -54.43 -3.51
CA ALA A 12 11.94 -53.42 -2.75
C ALA A 12 12.76 -52.55 -3.72
N TRP A 13 12.14 -51.49 -4.25
CA TRP A 13 12.88 -50.39 -4.83
C TRP A 13 13.47 -49.58 -3.69
N GLY A 14 14.76 -49.82 -3.43
CA GLY A 14 15.56 -49.07 -2.50
C GLY A 14 15.46 -47.58 -2.82
N SER A 15 14.72 -46.86 -1.99
CA SER A 15 14.76 -45.41 -1.94
C SER A 15 16.12 -45.00 -1.38
N ALA A 16 17.11 -44.84 -2.27
CA ALA A 16 18.24 -43.99 -1.96
C ALA A 16 17.68 -42.56 -1.86
N ALA A 17 17.29 -42.18 -0.63
CA ALA A 17 16.99 -40.81 -0.29
C ALA A 17 18.25 -39.98 -0.55
N VAL A 18 18.30 -39.30 -1.69
CA VAL A 18 19.16 -38.13 -1.86
C VAL A 18 18.58 -37.09 -0.91
N LEU A 19 19.12 -37.06 0.31
CA LEU A 19 18.89 -35.96 1.24
C LEU A 19 19.33 -34.69 0.52
N ALA A 20 18.36 -33.87 0.10
CA ALA A 20 18.60 -32.49 -0.25
C ALA A 20 19.30 -31.86 0.95
N ARG A 21 20.61 -31.61 0.85
CA ARG A 21 21.32 -30.77 1.81
C ARG A 21 20.69 -29.39 1.70
N GLY A 22 19.79 -29.07 2.63
CA GLY A 22 19.21 -27.74 2.75
C GLY A 22 20.33 -26.70 2.92
N ALA A 23 20.12 -25.51 2.35
CA ALA A 23 21.05 -24.39 2.53
C ALA A 23 21.27 -24.12 4.02
N SER A 24 22.49 -23.72 4.39
CA SER A 24 22.80 -23.33 5.76
C SER A 24 22.11 -22.00 6.10
N PRO A 25 21.48 -21.87 7.29
CA PRO A 25 20.84 -20.62 7.73
C PRO A 25 21.84 -19.53 8.10
N ASP A 26 23.12 -19.87 8.30
CA ASP A 26 24.16 -18.93 8.69
C ASP A 26 24.77 -18.21 7.46
N PRO A 27 24.67 -16.86 7.36
CA PRO A 27 25.35 -16.05 6.35
C PRO A 27 26.86 -16.28 6.28
N ALA A 28 27.50 -16.71 7.38
CA ALA A 28 28.93 -17.05 7.37
C ALA A 28 29.25 -18.21 6.42
N SER A 29 28.28 -19.08 6.12
CA SER A 29 28.43 -20.15 5.12
C SER A 29 28.55 -19.61 3.68
N LEU A 30 28.17 -18.36 3.45
CA LEU A 30 28.29 -17.70 2.15
C LEU A 30 29.68 -17.13 1.90
N VAL A 31 30.55 -17.06 2.93
CA VAL A 31 31.93 -16.58 2.82
C VAL A 31 32.67 -17.38 1.75
N LEU A 32 33.26 -16.66 0.80
CA LEU A 32 33.96 -17.26 -0.32
C LEU A 32 35.37 -17.70 0.10
N PRO A 33 35.79 -18.94 -0.22
CA PRO A 33 37.15 -19.41 0.08
C PRO A 33 38.22 -18.54 -0.60
N ALA A 34 39.22 -18.09 0.16
CA ALA A 34 40.22 -17.14 -0.31
C ALA A 34 41.07 -17.68 -1.48
N ASP A 35 41.35 -18.99 -1.47
CA ASP A 35 42.05 -19.70 -2.54
C ASP A 35 41.25 -19.67 -3.86
N GLN A 36 39.93 -19.83 -3.79
CA GLN A 36 39.09 -19.75 -4.98
C GLN A 36 38.94 -18.32 -5.49
N VAL A 37 38.85 -17.33 -4.61
CA VAL A 37 38.85 -15.92 -5.03
C VAL A 37 40.18 -15.56 -5.71
N ALA A 38 41.32 -16.04 -5.18
CA ALA A 38 42.62 -15.84 -5.82
C ALA A 38 42.68 -16.49 -7.21
N ARG A 39 42.22 -17.74 -7.33
CA ARG A 39 42.11 -18.44 -8.62
C ARG A 39 41.24 -17.67 -9.62
N ALA A 40 40.11 -17.11 -9.17
CA ALA A 40 39.23 -16.31 -10.03
C ALA A 40 39.95 -15.06 -10.57
N ARG A 41 40.75 -14.37 -9.74
CA ARG A 41 41.55 -13.20 -10.18
C ARG A 41 42.55 -13.58 -11.26
N ASP A 42 43.24 -14.71 -11.11
CA ASP A 42 44.17 -15.18 -12.13
C ASP A 42 43.47 -15.55 -13.44
N LEU A 43 42.27 -16.14 -13.37
CA LEU A 43 41.46 -16.41 -14.56
C LEU A 43 40.97 -15.11 -15.22
N VAL A 44 40.59 -14.09 -14.46
CA VAL A 44 40.22 -12.78 -15.01
C VAL A 44 41.41 -12.15 -15.75
N ARG A 45 42.62 -12.20 -15.19
CA ARG A 45 43.83 -11.73 -15.89
C ARG A 45 44.03 -12.45 -17.24
N ARG A 46 43.74 -13.75 -17.29
CA ARG A 46 43.85 -14.57 -18.52
C ARG A 46 42.76 -14.28 -19.56
N LEU A 47 41.71 -13.54 -19.22
CA LEU A 47 40.76 -13.02 -20.20
C LEU A 47 41.41 -12.01 -21.15
N GLY A 48 42.51 -11.36 -20.76
CA GLY A 48 43.30 -10.45 -21.60
C GLY A 48 44.46 -11.12 -22.35
N SER A 49 44.57 -12.46 -22.34
CA SER A 49 45.65 -13.16 -23.07
C SER A 49 45.54 -12.94 -24.57
N ASP A 50 46.66 -12.77 -25.28
CA ASP A 50 46.68 -12.68 -26.76
C ASP A 50 46.12 -13.95 -27.43
N ALA A 51 46.27 -15.10 -26.77
CA ALA A 51 45.81 -16.38 -27.27
C ALA A 51 44.30 -16.58 -27.04
N TYR A 52 43.52 -16.58 -28.12
CA TYR A 52 42.07 -16.80 -28.06
C TYR A 52 41.66 -18.04 -27.24
N ARG A 53 42.39 -19.16 -27.42
CA ARG A 53 42.12 -20.40 -26.68
C ARG A 53 42.28 -20.26 -25.17
N GLU A 54 43.16 -19.39 -24.71
CA GLU A 54 43.33 -19.13 -23.28
C GLU A 54 42.22 -18.26 -22.72
N ARG A 55 41.81 -17.22 -23.46
CA ARG A 55 40.67 -16.37 -23.10
C ARG A 55 39.40 -17.21 -22.95
N ASP A 56 39.14 -18.08 -23.92
CA ASP A 56 37.93 -18.90 -23.95
C ASP A 56 37.91 -19.94 -22.81
N ARG A 57 39.05 -20.57 -22.53
CA ARG A 57 39.20 -21.47 -21.37
C ARG A 57 39.00 -20.73 -20.05
N ALA A 58 39.58 -19.54 -19.91
CA ALA A 58 39.42 -18.73 -18.71
C ALA A 58 37.96 -18.31 -18.50
N MET A 59 37.26 -17.91 -19.57
CA MET A 59 35.84 -17.57 -19.53
C MET A 59 34.98 -18.76 -19.09
N LEU A 60 35.21 -19.96 -19.63
CA LEU A 60 34.49 -21.17 -19.24
C LEU A 60 34.73 -21.54 -17.78
N GLU A 61 35.97 -21.43 -17.29
CA GLU A 61 36.30 -21.72 -15.89
C GLU A 61 35.65 -20.69 -14.94
N LEU A 62 35.69 -19.40 -15.27
CA LEU A 62 34.99 -18.36 -14.49
C LEU A 62 33.47 -18.60 -14.47
N GLN A 63 32.89 -19.03 -15.59
CA GLN A 63 31.48 -19.37 -15.68
C GLN A 63 31.13 -20.57 -14.78
N LYS A 64 32.01 -21.58 -14.67
CA LYS A 64 31.82 -22.72 -13.75
C LYS A 64 31.96 -22.33 -12.28
N MET A 65 32.83 -21.38 -11.97
CA MET A 65 33.01 -20.88 -10.60
C MET A 65 31.81 -20.09 -10.10
N GLY A 66 31.03 -19.50 -10.99
CA GLY A 66 29.74 -18.91 -10.66
C GLY A 66 29.88 -17.76 -9.64
N ARG A 67 29.07 -17.80 -8.57
CA ARG A 67 29.12 -16.80 -7.47
C ARG A 67 30.54 -16.56 -6.90
N VAL A 68 31.39 -17.59 -6.88
CA VAL A 68 32.73 -17.49 -6.28
C VAL A 68 33.64 -16.56 -7.06
N ALA A 69 33.42 -16.45 -8.38
CA ALA A 69 34.18 -15.56 -9.23
C ALA A 69 33.72 -14.09 -9.14
N LEU A 70 32.57 -13.81 -8.54
CA LEU A 70 31.94 -12.49 -8.57
C LEU A 70 32.86 -11.34 -8.11
N PRO A 71 33.62 -11.44 -6.99
CA PRO A 71 34.53 -10.37 -6.59
C PRO A 71 35.62 -10.06 -7.63
N ALA A 72 36.15 -11.11 -8.28
CA ALA A 72 37.16 -10.96 -9.32
C ALA A 72 36.55 -10.39 -10.61
N LEU A 73 35.35 -10.83 -10.98
CA LEU A 73 34.63 -10.33 -12.15
C LEU A 73 34.27 -8.84 -12.02
N ARG A 74 33.84 -8.39 -10.83
CA ARG A 74 33.59 -6.97 -10.55
C ARG A 74 34.86 -6.12 -10.68
N ALA A 75 35.98 -6.60 -10.16
CA ALA A 75 37.27 -5.92 -10.36
C ALA A 75 37.66 -5.85 -11.84
N GLY A 76 37.35 -6.89 -12.62
CA GLY A 76 37.60 -6.92 -14.07
C GLY A 76 36.80 -5.92 -14.91
N LEU A 77 35.67 -5.39 -14.40
CA LEU A 77 34.94 -4.29 -15.06
C LEU A 77 35.71 -2.97 -15.01
N GLU A 78 36.62 -2.82 -14.04
CA GLU A 78 37.45 -1.62 -13.84
C GLU A 78 38.85 -1.78 -14.45
N GLU A 79 39.17 -2.94 -15.05
CA GLU A 79 40.47 -3.19 -15.69
C GLU A 79 40.64 -2.34 -16.95
N PRO A 80 41.85 -1.85 -17.27
CA PRO A 80 42.06 -1.02 -18.47
C PRO A 80 41.84 -1.74 -19.81
N ASP A 81 41.95 -3.08 -19.83
CA ASP A 81 41.83 -3.89 -21.04
C ASP A 81 40.36 -4.03 -21.49
N PRO A 82 39.98 -3.51 -22.67
CA PRO A 82 38.60 -3.61 -23.17
C PRO A 82 38.09 -5.05 -23.35
N GLU A 83 38.96 -6.01 -23.67
CA GLU A 83 38.55 -7.43 -23.82
C GLU A 83 38.19 -8.03 -22.45
N VAL A 84 38.96 -7.69 -21.41
CA VAL A 84 38.66 -8.09 -20.02
C VAL A 84 37.35 -7.46 -19.57
N GLN A 85 37.16 -6.14 -19.78
CA GLN A 85 35.91 -5.45 -19.45
C GLN A 85 34.70 -6.09 -20.15
N LEU A 86 34.79 -6.32 -21.46
CA LEU A 86 33.71 -6.92 -22.24
C LEU A 86 33.35 -8.31 -21.70
N ARG A 87 34.33 -9.21 -21.55
CA ARG A 87 34.05 -10.59 -21.11
C ARG A 87 33.57 -10.67 -19.67
N THR A 88 34.11 -9.84 -18.78
CA THR A 88 33.61 -9.77 -17.41
C THR A 88 32.18 -9.23 -17.38
N SER A 89 31.84 -8.23 -18.19
CA SER A 89 30.45 -7.73 -18.31
C SER A 89 29.44 -8.79 -18.74
N LEU A 90 29.86 -9.79 -19.53
CA LEU A 90 29.02 -10.92 -19.94
C LEU A 90 28.79 -11.95 -18.81
N LEU A 91 29.77 -12.10 -17.91
CA LEU A 91 29.74 -13.11 -16.84
C LEU A 91 29.10 -12.59 -15.54
N VAL A 92 29.27 -11.31 -15.23
CA VAL A 92 28.77 -10.69 -13.99
C VAL A 92 27.29 -10.95 -13.73
N PRO A 93 26.35 -10.76 -14.68
CA PRO A 93 24.92 -10.90 -14.41
C PRO A 93 24.52 -12.30 -13.90
N ARG A 94 25.18 -13.35 -14.39
CA ARG A 94 24.92 -14.72 -13.93
C ARG A 94 25.52 -14.96 -12.54
N ALA A 95 26.76 -14.53 -12.32
CA ALA A 95 27.41 -14.69 -11.02
C ALA A 95 26.67 -13.91 -9.91
N GLU A 96 26.13 -12.72 -10.22
CA GLU A 96 25.28 -11.94 -9.30
C GLU A 96 23.96 -12.63 -9.00
N ALA A 97 23.31 -13.23 -10.01
CA ALA A 97 22.09 -13.99 -9.80
C ALA A 97 22.31 -15.22 -8.91
N GLU A 98 23.43 -15.93 -9.10
CA GLU A 98 23.80 -17.08 -8.26
C GLU A 98 24.17 -16.65 -6.82
N ASP A 99 24.86 -15.53 -6.63
CA ASP A 99 25.16 -14.98 -5.30
C ASP A 99 23.88 -14.54 -4.57
N LEU A 100 22.98 -13.86 -5.26
CA LEU A 100 21.69 -13.45 -4.72
C LEU A 100 20.83 -14.66 -4.36
N GLN A 101 20.78 -15.68 -5.22
CA GLN A 101 20.04 -16.91 -4.94
C GLN A 101 20.59 -17.61 -3.68
N ALA A 102 21.92 -17.70 -3.54
CA ALA A 102 22.54 -18.28 -2.34
C ALA A 102 22.18 -17.49 -1.07
N LYS A 103 22.18 -16.15 -1.14
CA LYS A 103 21.73 -15.29 -0.03
C LYS A 103 20.25 -15.51 0.31
N ILE A 104 19.39 -15.66 -0.69
CA ILE A 104 17.96 -15.95 -0.51
C ILE A 104 17.76 -17.32 0.14
N ASP A 105 18.48 -18.34 -0.30
CA ASP A 105 18.36 -19.69 0.23
C ASP A 105 18.82 -19.77 1.70
N THR A 106 19.94 -19.11 2.03
CA THR A 106 20.40 -18.95 3.41
C THR A 106 19.41 -18.17 4.28
N PHE A 107 18.80 -17.11 3.74
CA PHE A 107 17.76 -16.35 4.41
C PHE A 107 16.50 -17.18 4.70
N LEU A 108 16.04 -17.96 3.72
CA LEU A 108 14.89 -18.86 3.89
C LEU A 108 15.17 -19.99 4.87
N ALA A 109 16.42 -20.49 4.91
CA ALA A 109 16.82 -21.52 5.87
C ALA A 109 16.81 -21.00 7.32
N ASP A 110 16.97 -19.69 7.54
CA ASP A 110 16.90 -19.04 8.85
C ASP A 110 15.45 -18.79 9.31
N ALA A 111 14.70 -19.88 9.47
CA ALA A 111 13.30 -19.84 9.94
C ALA A 111 13.18 -19.10 11.29
N ALA A 112 14.15 -19.30 12.19
CA ALA A 112 14.19 -18.69 13.51
C ALA A 112 14.60 -17.20 13.51
N GLY A 113 15.07 -16.66 12.39
CA GLY A 113 15.54 -15.27 12.29
C GLY A 113 16.74 -14.98 13.20
N LYS A 114 17.60 -15.98 13.42
CA LYS A 114 18.74 -15.89 14.33
C LYS A 114 19.87 -15.04 13.78
N TYR A 115 19.99 -14.95 12.45
CA TYR A 115 21.12 -14.31 11.77
C TYR A 115 20.72 -12.99 11.11
N THR A 116 21.72 -12.12 10.90
CA THR A 116 21.56 -10.88 10.15
C THR A 116 21.94 -11.11 8.70
N HIS A 117 20.97 -10.97 7.79
CA HIS A 117 21.17 -11.20 6.36
C HIS A 117 21.33 -9.87 5.62
N ASP A 118 22.37 -9.75 4.77
CA ASP A 118 22.59 -8.59 3.89
C ASP A 118 21.76 -8.73 2.61
N LEU A 119 20.45 -8.58 2.74
CA LEU A 119 19.52 -8.50 1.61
C LEU A 119 19.06 -7.05 1.41
N PRO A 120 19.01 -6.56 0.16
CA PRO A 120 18.68 -5.17 -0.13
C PRO A 120 17.26 -4.86 0.35
N ALA A 121 17.10 -3.75 1.08
CA ALA A 121 15.83 -3.28 1.64
C ALA A 121 15.14 -4.21 2.67
N TRP A 122 15.72 -5.34 3.08
CA TRP A 122 15.09 -6.26 4.04
C TRP A 122 14.71 -5.58 5.35
N HIS A 123 15.62 -4.77 5.92
CA HIS A 123 15.36 -4.02 7.16
C HIS A 123 14.11 -3.12 7.06
N ARG A 124 13.90 -2.47 5.91
CA ARG A 124 12.75 -1.60 5.67
C ARG A 124 11.49 -2.42 5.48
N PHE A 125 11.59 -3.48 4.69
CA PHE A 125 10.48 -4.39 4.45
C PHE A 125 9.97 -4.98 5.76
N ARG A 126 10.84 -5.56 6.60
CA ARG A 126 10.43 -6.20 7.87
C ARG A 126 9.78 -5.24 8.86
N THR A 127 10.15 -3.95 8.83
CA THR A 127 9.55 -2.93 9.72
C THR A 127 8.06 -2.74 9.42
N THR A 128 7.66 -2.91 8.17
CA THR A 128 6.27 -2.73 7.72
C THR A 128 5.54 -4.06 7.64
N ALA A 129 6.15 -5.03 6.96
CA ALA A 129 5.57 -6.31 6.67
C ALA A 129 5.71 -7.31 7.81
N GLY A 130 6.56 -7.07 8.81
CA GLY A 130 6.89 -8.04 9.87
C GLY A 130 8.08 -8.94 9.54
N ASP A 131 8.42 -9.84 10.46
CA ASP A 131 9.51 -10.83 10.35
C ASP A 131 8.98 -12.27 10.52
N ASP A 132 7.68 -12.47 10.31
CA ASP A 132 7.03 -13.78 10.33
C ASP A 132 7.20 -14.50 8.98
N GLU A 133 6.84 -15.79 8.93
CA GLU A 133 6.93 -16.61 7.73
C GLU A 133 6.24 -15.98 6.49
N PRO A 134 5.01 -15.43 6.58
CA PRO A 134 4.39 -14.71 5.46
C PRO A 134 5.23 -13.55 4.94
N ALA A 135 5.89 -12.79 5.83
CA ALA A 135 6.72 -11.66 5.43
C ALA A 135 8.01 -12.13 4.74
N LYS A 136 8.67 -13.16 5.27
CA LYS A 136 9.86 -13.76 4.64
C LYS A 136 9.52 -14.30 3.26
N LEU A 137 8.41 -15.03 3.11
CA LEU A 137 7.93 -15.53 1.82
C LEU A 137 7.65 -14.41 0.81
N LEU A 138 6.91 -13.37 1.23
CA LEU A 138 6.64 -12.21 0.36
C LEU A 138 7.93 -11.54 -0.10
N PHE A 139 8.85 -11.30 0.84
CA PHE A 139 10.12 -10.66 0.52
C PHE A 139 10.96 -11.52 -0.43
N THR A 140 11.00 -12.84 -0.23
CA THR A 140 11.69 -13.75 -1.13
C THR A 140 11.15 -13.68 -2.56
N GLU A 141 9.83 -13.64 -2.74
CA GLU A 141 9.22 -13.45 -4.07
C GLU A 141 9.57 -12.09 -4.68
N ILE A 142 9.77 -11.06 -3.86
CA ILE A 142 10.24 -9.74 -4.32
C ILE A 142 11.67 -9.85 -4.86
N VAL A 143 12.60 -10.39 -4.07
CA VAL A 143 14.05 -10.40 -4.40
C VAL A 143 14.43 -11.39 -5.49
N LYS A 144 13.68 -12.47 -5.68
CA LYS A 144 13.90 -13.44 -6.78
C LYS A 144 13.74 -12.81 -8.17
N LYS A 145 13.06 -11.66 -8.27
CA LYS A 145 12.79 -11.01 -9.54
C LYS A 145 13.83 -9.96 -9.85
N LYS A 146 14.58 -10.20 -10.93
CA LYS A 146 15.55 -9.25 -11.46
C LYS A 146 14.96 -7.84 -11.68
N ALA A 147 13.71 -7.76 -12.15
CA ALA A 147 13.02 -6.49 -12.40
C ALA A 147 12.79 -5.63 -11.13
N ASN A 148 12.92 -6.22 -9.94
CA ASN A 148 12.77 -5.52 -8.67
C ASN A 148 14.10 -5.01 -8.10
N TYR A 149 15.24 -5.42 -8.65
CA TYR A 149 16.55 -5.18 -8.05
C TYR A 149 16.91 -3.69 -7.94
N ASP A 150 16.74 -2.93 -9.01
CA ASP A 150 17.04 -1.49 -9.00
C ASP A 150 16.16 -0.73 -7.99
N LEU A 151 14.89 -1.11 -7.89
CA LEU A 151 13.98 -0.53 -6.91
C LEU A 151 14.35 -0.94 -5.47
N LEU A 152 14.79 -2.17 -5.24
CA LEU A 152 15.29 -2.62 -3.93
C LEU A 152 16.54 -1.83 -3.50
N LEU A 153 17.46 -1.54 -4.43
CA LEU A 153 18.63 -0.71 -4.16
C LEU A 153 18.23 0.74 -3.85
N ALA A 154 17.32 1.32 -4.63
CA ALA A 154 16.81 2.66 -4.37
C ALA A 154 16.12 2.76 -3.00
N VAL A 155 15.31 1.75 -2.63
CA VAL A 155 14.69 1.66 -1.30
C VAL A 155 15.75 1.55 -0.20
N ARG A 156 16.81 0.74 -0.39
CA ARG A 156 17.93 0.63 0.57
C ARG A 156 18.64 1.97 0.76
N GLY A 157 18.82 2.74 -0.31
CA GLY A 157 19.55 4.00 -0.33
C GLY A 157 18.86 5.16 0.40
N ILE A 158 17.58 5.05 0.74
CA ILE A 158 16.88 6.05 1.55
C ILE A 158 17.47 6.05 2.98
N PRO A 159 17.85 7.22 3.53
CA PRO A 159 18.22 7.35 4.94
C PRO A 159 17.04 7.10 5.90
N ALA A 160 17.32 6.64 7.13
CA ALA A 160 16.28 6.27 8.09
C ALA A 160 15.51 7.49 8.66
N ASP A 161 16.14 8.65 8.75
CA ASP A 161 15.56 9.92 9.17
C ASP A 161 14.55 10.49 8.17
N LEU A 162 14.65 10.15 6.87
CA LEU A 162 13.65 10.50 5.85
C LEU A 162 12.29 9.81 6.04
N THR A 163 12.22 8.79 6.90
CA THR A 163 11.05 7.91 7.03
C THR A 163 10.15 8.18 8.21
N GLN A 164 10.47 9.17 9.05
CA GLN A 164 9.69 9.37 10.27
C GLN A 164 8.32 9.95 9.98
N GLY A 165 7.31 9.08 9.88
CA GLY A 165 5.93 9.33 10.28
C GLY A 165 4.98 9.73 9.15
N ALA A 166 3.82 9.04 9.14
CA ALA A 166 2.58 9.36 8.41
C ALA A 166 1.97 10.75 8.74
N GLY A 167 2.78 11.67 9.27
CA GLY A 167 2.42 13.04 9.65
C GLY A 167 3.58 14.04 9.57
N ALA A 168 4.83 13.64 9.29
CA ALA A 168 5.95 14.60 9.17
C ALA A 168 6.16 15.13 7.75
N LEU A 169 5.55 14.50 6.75
CA LEU A 169 5.65 14.92 5.34
C LEU A 169 4.50 15.87 4.92
N VAL A 170 3.59 16.20 5.84
CA VAL A 170 2.54 17.20 5.63
C VAL A 170 3.16 18.59 5.49
N GLY A 171 3.27 19.08 4.25
CA GLY A 171 3.43 20.50 3.97
C GLY A 171 4.82 21.11 4.20
N GLY A 172 5.87 20.29 4.34
CA GLY A 172 7.23 20.81 4.44
C GLY A 172 7.62 21.63 3.19
N PRO A 173 8.28 22.80 3.35
CA PRO A 173 8.66 23.67 2.25
C PRO A 173 9.55 22.95 1.21
N ALA A 174 9.59 23.47 -0.02
CA ALA A 174 10.55 23.00 -1.02
C ALA A 174 11.98 23.15 -0.47
N GLY A 175 12.76 22.07 -0.48
CA GLY A 175 14.09 21.99 0.15
C GLY A 175 14.19 21.08 1.37
N THR A 176 13.14 20.31 1.70
CA THR A 176 13.19 19.31 2.77
C THR A 176 13.89 18.03 2.33
N ALA A 177 14.15 17.18 3.32
CA ALA A 177 14.68 15.82 3.21
C ALA A 177 14.02 14.96 2.09
N ALA A 178 12.75 15.26 1.74
CA ALA A 178 12.00 14.66 0.64
C ALA A 178 12.49 15.04 -0.79
N ASP A 179 13.25 16.13 -0.95
CA ASP A 179 13.82 16.57 -2.23
C ASP A 179 15.29 16.12 -2.40
N SER A 180 15.77 15.30 -1.47
CA SER A 180 17.14 14.78 -1.47
C SER A 180 17.45 13.94 -2.72
N PRO A 181 18.72 13.84 -3.13
CA PRO A 181 19.11 12.97 -4.26
C PRO A 181 18.59 11.52 -4.14
N PRO A 182 18.68 10.84 -2.96
CA PRO A 182 18.13 9.49 -2.80
C PRO A 182 16.61 9.42 -2.98
N ALA A 183 15.86 10.41 -2.48
CA ALA A 183 14.41 10.46 -2.66
C ALA A 183 14.02 10.65 -4.12
N ARG A 184 14.76 11.48 -4.87
CA ARG A 184 14.57 11.65 -6.33
C ARG A 184 14.92 10.40 -7.12
N GLU A 185 15.96 9.67 -6.73
CA GLU A 185 16.33 8.40 -7.33
C GLU A 185 15.23 7.34 -7.11
N LEU A 186 14.73 7.21 -5.87
CA LEU A 186 13.62 6.32 -5.57
C LEU A 186 12.35 6.71 -6.34
N ALA A 187 11.99 7.99 -6.41
CA ALA A 187 10.84 8.44 -7.20
C ALA A 187 10.97 8.07 -8.69
N ARG A 188 12.18 8.17 -9.27
CA ARG A 188 12.46 7.73 -10.64
C ARG A 188 12.33 6.22 -10.80
N ALA A 189 12.89 5.44 -9.87
CA ALA A 189 12.78 3.98 -9.88
C ALA A 189 11.31 3.51 -9.78
N LEU A 190 10.52 4.15 -8.91
CA LEU A 190 9.08 3.91 -8.77
C LEU A 190 8.33 4.25 -10.06
N ALA A 191 8.61 5.41 -10.66
CA ALA A 191 8.01 5.82 -11.93
C ALA A 191 8.31 4.81 -13.06
N ALA A 192 9.57 4.38 -13.18
CA ALA A 192 9.99 3.38 -14.15
C ALA A 192 9.27 2.04 -13.94
N ARG A 193 9.14 1.59 -12.68
CA ARG A 193 8.44 0.34 -12.35
C ARG A 193 6.94 0.40 -12.69
N ARG A 194 6.26 1.49 -12.35
CA ARG A 194 4.85 1.69 -12.71
C ARG A 194 4.64 1.83 -14.21
N GLN A 195 5.60 2.39 -14.94
CA GLN A 195 5.56 2.46 -16.39
C GLN A 195 5.75 1.08 -17.03
N ASP A 196 6.66 0.25 -16.54
CA ASP A 196 6.79 -1.16 -16.97
C ASP A 196 5.45 -1.91 -16.81
N PHE A 197 4.78 -1.75 -15.65
CA PHE A 197 3.46 -2.35 -15.47
C PHE A 197 2.45 -1.88 -16.51
N GLN A 198 2.41 -0.57 -16.77
CA GLN A 198 1.49 0.02 -17.75
C GLN A 198 1.77 -0.47 -19.18
N THR A 199 3.03 -0.53 -19.59
CA THR A 199 3.43 -1.01 -20.92
C THR A 199 3.04 -2.47 -21.13
N ARG A 200 3.15 -3.29 -20.08
CA ARG A 200 2.77 -4.71 -20.14
C ARG A 200 1.26 -4.93 -20.11
N LEU A 201 0.50 -4.00 -19.50
CA LEU A 201 -0.97 -4.00 -19.52
C LEU A 201 -1.57 -3.64 -20.89
N ALA A 202 -0.87 -2.87 -21.71
CA ALA A 202 -1.34 -2.52 -23.04
C ALA A 202 -1.59 -3.81 -23.87
N PRO A 203 -2.68 -3.88 -24.65
CA PRO A 203 -3.00 -5.08 -25.43
C PRO A 203 -1.82 -5.48 -26.31
N GLN A 204 -1.19 -6.62 -25.99
CA GLN A 204 -0.15 -7.21 -26.82
C GLN A 204 -0.86 -8.00 -27.92
N TRP A 205 -0.64 -7.59 -29.18
CA TRP A 205 -1.14 -8.29 -30.36
C TRP A 205 -0.06 -9.24 -30.85
N ASN A 206 -0.38 -10.53 -30.96
CA ASN A 206 0.47 -11.48 -31.68
C ASN A 206 -0.23 -11.94 -32.97
N ALA A 207 0.48 -12.72 -33.79
CA ALA A 207 -0.03 -13.24 -35.06
C ALA A 207 -1.32 -14.07 -34.94
N ASN A 208 -1.69 -14.50 -33.73
CA ASN A 208 -2.85 -15.35 -33.44
C ASN A 208 -3.97 -14.61 -32.68
N GLY A 209 -3.86 -13.29 -32.47
CA GLY A 209 -4.88 -12.47 -31.79
C GLY A 209 -4.42 -11.84 -30.47
N ARG A 210 -5.39 -11.56 -29.56
CA ARG A 210 -5.12 -10.91 -28.27
C ARG A 210 -4.39 -11.84 -27.30
N VAL A 211 -3.28 -11.37 -26.74
CA VAL A 211 -2.54 -12.07 -25.67
C VAL A 211 -3.18 -11.80 -24.30
N GLN A 212 -2.94 -12.72 -23.37
CA GLN A 212 -3.34 -12.68 -21.96
C GLN A 212 -3.02 -11.33 -21.31
N GLN A 213 -4.01 -10.78 -20.60
CA GLN A 213 -3.93 -9.51 -19.90
C GLN A 213 -2.88 -9.61 -18.78
N PHE A 214 -1.80 -8.82 -18.87
CA PHE A 214 -0.82 -8.73 -17.80
C PHE A 214 -1.47 -8.16 -16.54
N VAL A 215 -1.27 -8.81 -15.40
CA VAL A 215 -1.63 -8.28 -14.08
C VAL A 215 -0.37 -8.27 -13.25
N PRO A 216 0.05 -7.12 -12.68
CA PRO A 216 1.15 -7.10 -11.72
C PRO A 216 0.85 -8.08 -10.59
N ASP A 217 1.83 -8.87 -10.17
CA ASP A 217 1.61 -9.78 -9.05
C ASP A 217 1.79 -9.07 -7.69
N VAL A 218 1.44 -9.80 -6.62
CA VAL A 218 1.42 -9.29 -5.25
C VAL A 218 2.80 -8.82 -4.77
N ALA A 219 3.87 -9.52 -5.12
CA ALA A 219 5.23 -9.18 -4.70
C ALA A 219 5.70 -7.88 -5.38
N ASP A 220 5.46 -7.76 -6.69
CA ASP A 220 5.80 -6.57 -7.45
C ASP A 220 5.08 -5.32 -6.90
N VAL A 221 3.79 -5.45 -6.60
CA VAL A 221 3.00 -4.36 -6.03
C VAL A 221 3.42 -4.04 -4.59
N ALA A 222 3.73 -5.04 -3.76
CA ALA A 222 4.20 -4.83 -2.40
C ALA A 222 5.49 -4.01 -2.35
N LEU A 223 6.46 -4.28 -3.23
CA LEU A 223 7.69 -3.50 -3.29
C LEU A 223 7.42 -2.04 -3.68
N VAL A 224 6.54 -1.80 -4.65
CA VAL A 224 6.16 -0.43 -5.03
C VAL A 224 5.47 0.27 -3.86
N MET A 225 4.56 -0.38 -3.14
CA MET A 225 3.90 0.18 -1.96
C MET A 225 4.88 0.55 -0.85
N ILE A 226 5.88 -0.31 -0.60
CA ILE A 226 6.96 0.00 0.34
C ILE A 226 7.69 1.25 -0.13
N GLY A 227 8.15 1.31 -1.38
CA GLY A 227 8.89 2.46 -1.90
C GLY A 227 8.06 3.75 -1.91
N GLU A 228 6.80 3.70 -2.33
CA GLU A 228 5.88 4.85 -2.30
C GLU A 228 5.58 5.33 -0.89
N SER A 229 5.75 4.49 0.14
CA SER A 229 5.57 4.89 1.55
C SER A 229 6.78 5.66 2.10
N LEU A 230 7.88 5.73 1.35
CA LEU A 230 9.12 6.39 1.77
C LEU A 230 9.32 7.77 1.15
N VAL A 231 8.42 8.21 0.27
CA VAL A 231 8.49 9.49 -0.44
C VAL A 231 7.12 10.18 -0.40
N PRO A 232 7.05 11.52 -0.39
CA PRO A 232 5.76 12.21 -0.42
C PRO A 232 5.00 11.97 -1.73
N ASP A 233 3.67 11.95 -1.65
CA ASP A 233 2.79 11.75 -2.81
C ASP A 233 3.05 12.77 -3.94
N ARG A 234 3.43 14.01 -3.59
CA ARG A 234 3.77 15.06 -4.58
C ARG A 234 4.95 14.70 -5.49
N THR A 235 5.84 13.80 -5.05
CA THR A 235 6.99 13.32 -5.84
C THR A 235 6.62 12.16 -6.77
N LEU A 236 5.52 11.47 -6.45
CA LEU A 236 4.96 10.40 -7.25
C LEU A 236 4.17 11.03 -8.40
N VAL A 237 4.84 11.41 -9.49
CA VAL A 237 4.16 11.95 -10.67
C VAL A 237 3.21 10.89 -11.25
N VAL A 238 1.90 11.01 -11.02
CA VAL A 238 0.89 10.01 -11.46
C VAL A 238 0.32 10.33 -12.85
N ASN A 239 0.51 11.54 -13.39
CA ASN A 239 -0.51 12.12 -14.26
C ASN A 239 -0.19 12.28 -15.75
N ASN A 240 0.50 11.32 -16.39
CA ASN A 240 0.73 11.34 -17.85
C ASN A 240 0.14 10.12 -18.60
N GLY A 241 -0.81 9.38 -18.02
CA GLY A 241 -1.45 8.22 -18.68
C GLY A 241 -0.54 7.00 -18.95
N GLY A 242 0.77 7.15 -18.75
CA GLY A 242 1.80 6.13 -19.00
C GLY A 242 2.25 5.34 -17.76
N GLN A 243 1.60 5.50 -16.60
CA GLN A 243 1.95 4.78 -15.38
C GLN A 243 0.75 4.06 -14.79
N TYR A 244 0.98 2.84 -14.27
CA TYR A 244 -0.04 2.03 -13.62
C TYR A 244 -0.38 2.60 -12.23
N PRO A 245 -1.65 2.99 -11.97
CA PRO A 245 -2.06 3.43 -10.64
C PRO A 245 -2.10 2.23 -9.69
N ILE A 246 -1.27 2.22 -8.66
CA ILE A 246 -1.14 1.08 -7.73
C ILE A 246 -2.47 0.75 -7.04
N ALA A 247 -3.32 1.74 -6.77
CA ALA A 247 -4.65 1.48 -6.23
C ALA A 247 -5.54 0.60 -7.13
N ASN A 248 -5.29 0.58 -8.46
CA ASN A 248 -6.06 -0.27 -9.37
C ASN A 248 -5.83 -1.76 -9.11
N PHE A 249 -4.71 -2.12 -8.50
CA PHE A 249 -4.42 -3.51 -8.13
C PHE A 249 -5.46 -4.05 -7.14
N PHE A 250 -5.95 -3.23 -6.21
CA PHE A 250 -6.97 -3.63 -5.23
C PHE A 250 -8.35 -3.91 -5.84
N TYR A 251 -8.56 -3.57 -7.11
CA TYR A 251 -9.77 -3.93 -7.85
C TYR A 251 -9.61 -5.25 -8.63
N GLN A 252 -8.39 -5.78 -8.74
CA GLN A 252 -8.11 -7.09 -9.34
C GLN A 252 -8.35 -8.23 -8.33
N PRO A 253 -8.72 -9.45 -8.78
CA PRO A 253 -8.91 -10.59 -7.90
C PRO A 253 -7.70 -10.85 -6.99
N ALA A 254 -6.48 -10.90 -7.56
CA ALA A 254 -5.25 -11.12 -6.80
C ALA A 254 -5.01 -10.06 -5.71
N GLY A 255 -5.30 -8.79 -6.00
CA GLY A 255 -5.15 -7.72 -5.02
C GLY A 255 -6.22 -7.77 -3.92
N ARG A 256 -7.46 -8.14 -4.26
CA ARG A 256 -8.52 -8.35 -3.27
C ARG A 256 -8.21 -9.51 -2.33
N ASP A 257 -7.79 -10.64 -2.89
CA ASP A 257 -7.45 -11.85 -2.12
C ASP A 257 -6.27 -11.59 -1.19
N ALA A 258 -5.20 -10.97 -1.70
CA ALA A 258 -4.03 -10.64 -0.89
C ALA A 258 -4.36 -9.62 0.22
N LEU A 259 -5.16 -8.59 -0.08
CA LEU A 259 -5.59 -7.59 0.91
C LEU A 259 -6.51 -8.19 1.99
N ALA A 260 -7.33 -9.18 1.64
CA ALA A 260 -8.10 -9.96 2.60
C ALA A 260 -7.23 -10.82 3.53
N GLY A 261 -5.94 -10.94 3.24
CA GLY A 261 -5.01 -11.76 4.01
C GLY A 261 -4.95 -13.22 3.54
N ASN A 262 -5.52 -13.54 2.37
CA ASN A 262 -5.55 -14.90 1.85
C ASN A 262 -4.23 -15.27 1.18
N GLY A 263 -3.89 -16.57 1.21
CA GLY A 263 -2.67 -17.11 0.63
C GLY A 263 -1.44 -17.00 1.53
N PRO A 264 -0.31 -17.61 1.13
CA PRO A 264 0.86 -17.78 1.98
C PRO A 264 1.53 -16.45 2.41
N HIS A 265 1.43 -15.41 1.58
CA HIS A 265 1.97 -14.08 1.87
C HIS A 265 0.89 -13.02 2.13
N GLY A 266 -0.39 -13.39 2.13
CA GLY A 266 -1.52 -12.48 2.31
C GLY A 266 -1.44 -11.63 3.58
N PRO A 267 -1.16 -12.21 4.76
CA PRO A 267 -1.04 -11.45 6.01
C PRO A 267 0.02 -10.35 5.96
N ALA A 268 1.18 -10.65 5.37
CA ALA A 268 2.25 -9.67 5.19
C ALA A 268 1.87 -8.59 4.17
N PHE A 269 1.27 -8.98 3.05
CA PHE A 269 0.78 -8.01 2.06
C PHE A 269 -0.26 -7.07 2.65
N ARG A 270 -1.21 -7.59 3.44
CA ARG A 270 -2.21 -6.77 4.14
C ARG A 270 -1.55 -5.72 5.04
N ARG A 271 -0.51 -6.07 5.80
CA ARG A 271 0.23 -5.10 6.63
C ARG A 271 0.90 -4.02 5.78
N VAL A 272 1.55 -4.40 4.67
CA VAL A 272 2.14 -3.46 3.71
C VAL A 272 1.10 -2.53 3.11
N ALA A 273 -0.04 -3.07 2.67
CA ALA A 273 -1.13 -2.29 2.08
C ALA A 273 -1.74 -1.31 3.08
N LEU A 274 -2.01 -1.74 4.31
CA LEU A 274 -2.53 -0.86 5.37
C LEU A 274 -1.55 0.27 5.69
N HIS A 275 -0.25 -0.04 5.78
CA HIS A 275 0.77 0.98 5.95
C HIS A 275 0.80 1.97 4.77
N TRP A 276 0.72 1.47 3.53
CA TRP A 276 0.70 2.32 2.34
C TRP A 276 -0.52 3.25 2.28
N LEU A 277 -1.70 2.77 2.67
CA LEU A 277 -2.90 3.62 2.81
C LEU A 277 -2.68 4.72 3.86
N ASP A 278 -2.08 4.35 4.99
CA ASP A 278 -1.73 5.26 6.07
C ASP A 278 -0.65 6.28 5.68
N THR A 279 0.21 6.00 4.70
CA THR A 279 1.24 6.96 4.24
C THR A 279 0.75 7.94 3.17
N ARG A 280 -0.44 7.73 2.59
CA ARG A 280 -0.96 8.65 1.56
C ARG A 280 -1.15 10.06 2.08
N GLU A 281 -0.94 11.05 1.23
CA GLU A 281 -1.00 12.47 1.58
C GLU A 281 -1.80 13.27 0.56
N GLY A 282 -2.11 14.52 0.91
CA GLY A 282 -2.88 15.40 0.06
C GLY A 282 -4.29 14.87 -0.23
N VAL A 283 -5.06 15.67 -0.98
CA VAL A 283 -6.48 15.38 -1.20
C VAL A 283 -6.64 14.10 -2.03
N SER A 284 -5.93 14.00 -3.15
CA SER A 284 -6.05 12.87 -4.07
C SER A 284 -5.58 11.55 -3.46
N GLY A 285 -4.43 11.54 -2.78
CA GLY A 285 -3.86 10.33 -2.18
C GLY A 285 -4.74 9.78 -1.06
N VAL A 286 -5.17 10.65 -0.13
CA VAL A 286 -6.03 10.25 0.99
C VAL A 286 -7.41 9.80 0.49
N MET A 287 -7.98 10.48 -0.52
CA MET A 287 -9.24 10.07 -1.13
C MET A 287 -9.13 8.72 -1.85
N GLN A 288 -8.02 8.46 -2.56
CA GLN A 288 -7.75 7.17 -3.17
C GLN A 288 -7.64 6.07 -2.10
N ALA A 289 -6.91 6.31 -1.01
CA ALA A 289 -6.82 5.37 0.10
C ALA A 289 -8.19 5.05 0.72
N MET A 290 -9.01 6.08 0.93
CA MET A 290 -10.37 5.91 1.45
C MET A 290 -11.24 5.09 0.50
N ASN A 291 -11.17 5.33 -0.81
CA ASN A 291 -11.90 4.54 -1.82
C ASN A 291 -11.47 3.07 -1.83
N VAL A 292 -10.17 2.79 -1.73
CA VAL A 292 -9.67 1.41 -1.58
C VAL A 292 -10.24 0.79 -0.31
N ALA A 293 -10.15 1.48 0.83
CA ALA A 293 -10.63 0.94 2.10
C ALA A 293 -12.13 0.62 2.08
N GLN A 294 -12.96 1.46 1.46
CA GLN A 294 -14.39 1.24 1.29
C GLN A 294 -14.67 0.07 0.34
N ASN A 295 -14.07 0.06 -0.85
CA ASN A 295 -14.35 -0.96 -1.87
C ASN A 295 -13.79 -2.34 -1.50
N SER A 296 -12.79 -2.40 -0.63
CA SER A 296 -12.21 -3.63 -0.11
C SER A 296 -12.72 -4.02 1.27
N ASN A 297 -13.75 -3.34 1.79
CA ASN A 297 -14.38 -3.64 3.09
C ASN A 297 -13.38 -3.78 4.25
N LEU A 298 -12.42 -2.85 4.37
CA LEU A 298 -11.36 -2.91 5.41
C LEU A 298 -11.85 -2.65 6.85
N GLY A 299 -13.15 -2.48 7.03
CA GLY A 299 -13.78 -2.25 8.32
C GLY A 299 -13.91 -0.76 8.68
N PRO A 300 -14.84 -0.44 9.59
CA PRO A 300 -15.20 0.95 9.89
C PRO A 300 -14.02 1.75 10.47
N ALA A 301 -13.18 1.15 11.31
CA ALA A 301 -12.05 1.84 11.95
C ALA A 301 -11.00 2.38 10.95
N VAL A 302 -10.71 1.62 9.87
CA VAL A 302 -9.77 2.07 8.83
C VAL A 302 -10.40 3.17 7.98
N VAL A 303 -11.64 2.97 7.56
CA VAL A 303 -12.38 3.93 6.73
C VAL A 303 -12.58 5.25 7.48
N SER A 304 -12.95 5.19 8.76
CA SER A 304 -13.21 6.37 9.58
C SER A 304 -11.95 7.18 9.86
N LYS A 305 -10.84 6.51 10.16
CA LYS A 305 -9.52 7.15 10.31
C LYS A 305 -9.13 7.93 9.05
N LEU A 306 -9.29 7.35 7.86
CA LEU A 306 -8.96 8.01 6.59
C LEU A 306 -9.92 9.18 6.29
N ALA A 307 -11.21 9.01 6.54
CA ALA A 307 -12.20 10.08 6.37
C ALA A 307 -11.94 11.26 7.32
N ALA A 308 -11.65 11.01 8.59
CA ALA A 308 -11.27 12.04 9.55
C ALA A 308 -9.99 12.76 9.14
N ARG A 309 -8.98 12.03 8.63
CA ARG A 309 -7.77 12.65 8.09
C ARG A 309 -8.08 13.55 6.91
N LEU A 310 -8.95 13.13 5.98
CA LEU A 310 -9.31 13.90 4.79
C LEU A 310 -9.90 15.28 5.13
N LEU A 311 -10.63 15.40 6.25
CA LEU A 311 -11.16 16.66 6.76
C LEU A 311 -10.07 17.66 7.20
N SER A 312 -8.89 17.15 7.55
CA SER A 312 -7.75 17.96 8.03
C SER A 312 -6.75 18.29 6.92
N VAL A 313 -6.94 17.76 5.70
CA VAL A 313 -6.01 17.99 4.59
C VAL A 313 -6.17 19.43 4.06
N PRO A 314 -5.08 20.21 3.95
CA PRO A 314 -5.13 21.56 3.36
C PRO A 314 -5.69 21.53 1.93
N ASN A 315 -6.48 22.56 1.58
CA ASN A 315 -7.07 22.73 0.25
C ASN A 315 -8.04 21.61 -0.20
N ALA A 316 -8.54 20.77 0.73
CA ALA A 316 -9.67 19.90 0.43
C ALA A 316 -10.87 20.75 -0.02
N ASN A 317 -11.40 20.47 -1.21
CA ASN A 317 -12.53 21.24 -1.74
C ASN A 317 -13.82 20.96 -0.92
N PRO A 318 -14.82 21.84 -1.00
CA PRO A 318 -16.08 21.69 -0.26
C PRO A 318 -16.74 20.32 -0.42
N TRP A 319 -16.77 19.78 -1.63
CA TRP A 319 -17.37 18.47 -1.93
C TRP A 319 -16.62 17.32 -1.23
N THR A 320 -15.29 17.37 -1.21
CA THR A 320 -14.47 16.37 -0.53
C THR A 320 -14.69 16.38 0.98
N LYS A 321 -14.79 17.58 1.59
CA LYS A 321 -15.06 17.72 3.03
C LYS A 321 -16.41 17.13 3.40
N THR A 322 -17.46 17.46 2.65
CA THR A 322 -18.80 16.94 2.93
C THR A 322 -18.91 15.44 2.67
N TYR A 323 -18.23 14.92 1.64
CA TYR A 323 -18.15 13.48 1.42
C TYR A 323 -17.49 12.74 2.60
N ALA A 324 -16.36 13.23 3.11
CA ALA A 324 -15.72 12.64 4.29
C ALA A 324 -16.60 12.69 5.55
N ALA A 325 -17.29 13.81 5.79
CA ALA A 325 -18.25 13.92 6.90
C ALA A 325 -19.40 12.90 6.77
N SER A 326 -19.92 12.70 5.55
CA SER A 326 -20.91 11.66 5.25
C SER A 326 -20.40 10.25 5.52
N VAL A 327 -19.14 9.97 5.20
CA VAL A 327 -18.52 8.67 5.48
C VAL A 327 -18.44 8.42 6.99
N LEU A 328 -18.00 9.41 7.77
CA LEU A 328 -17.93 9.32 9.24
C LEU A 328 -19.29 9.11 9.90
N ALA A 329 -20.31 9.82 9.42
CA ALA A 329 -21.69 9.62 9.89
C ALA A 329 -22.20 8.22 9.55
N ARG A 330 -21.96 7.74 8.33
CA ARG A 330 -22.37 6.40 7.87
C ARG A 330 -21.68 5.28 8.65
N SER A 331 -20.40 5.45 9.01
CA SER A 331 -19.65 4.46 9.79
C SER A 331 -19.93 4.52 11.31
N ASN A 332 -20.83 5.40 11.76
CA ASN A 332 -21.14 5.63 13.17
C ASN A 332 -19.89 5.96 14.03
N SER A 333 -18.93 6.68 13.43
CA SER A 333 -17.62 6.95 14.04
C SER A 333 -17.62 8.18 14.94
N ARG A 334 -18.28 8.05 16.11
CA ARG A 334 -18.49 9.13 17.09
C ARG A 334 -17.18 9.66 17.68
N GLU A 335 -16.13 8.85 17.69
CA GLU A 335 -14.77 9.23 18.08
C GLU A 335 -14.19 10.37 17.22
N HIS A 336 -14.72 10.57 16.01
CA HIS A 336 -14.31 11.63 15.09
C HIS A 336 -15.29 12.81 15.04
N LEU A 337 -16.21 12.93 16.00
CA LEU A 337 -17.16 14.04 16.07
C LEU A 337 -16.45 15.41 15.97
N GLY A 338 -15.34 15.57 16.70
CA GLY A 338 -14.52 16.78 16.67
C GLY A 338 -14.06 17.17 15.26
N ALA A 339 -13.67 16.18 14.45
CA ALA A 339 -13.21 16.39 13.08
C ALA A 339 -14.30 16.99 12.19
N ILE A 340 -15.57 16.58 12.38
CA ILE A 340 -16.70 17.13 11.61
C ILE A 340 -17.08 18.53 12.14
N THR A 341 -17.09 18.74 13.46
CA THR A 341 -17.48 20.03 14.05
C THR A 341 -16.54 21.18 13.68
N HIS A 342 -15.29 20.90 13.32
CA HIS A 342 -14.37 21.91 12.77
C HIS A 342 -14.91 22.59 11.50
N LEU A 343 -15.83 21.95 10.78
CA LEU A 343 -16.45 22.49 9.58
C LEU A 343 -17.60 23.48 9.86
N PHE A 344 -18.01 23.68 11.12
CA PHE A 344 -19.17 24.53 11.44
C PHE A 344 -18.97 26.02 11.14
N ASN A 345 -17.73 26.42 10.93
CA ASN A 345 -17.38 27.80 10.53
C ASN A 345 -17.07 27.90 9.02
N ASP A 346 -17.20 26.82 8.25
CA ASP A 346 -16.96 26.82 6.80
C ASP A 346 -18.26 27.19 6.06
N ASP A 347 -18.37 28.45 5.65
CA ASP A 347 -19.51 29.02 4.93
C ASP A 347 -19.42 28.84 3.41
N THR A 348 -18.42 28.09 2.92
CA THR A 348 -18.24 27.85 1.49
C THR A 348 -19.45 27.14 0.90
N GLY A 349 -19.98 27.66 -0.21
CA GLY A 349 -21.09 27.06 -0.94
C GLY A 349 -20.70 25.76 -1.65
N LEU A 350 -21.63 24.79 -1.71
CA LEU A 350 -21.47 23.52 -2.41
C LEU A 350 -22.07 23.58 -3.83
N PRO A 351 -21.26 23.52 -4.92
CA PRO A 351 -21.77 23.68 -6.27
C PRO A 351 -22.84 22.63 -6.61
N ARG A 352 -23.96 23.07 -7.21
CA ARG A 352 -25.02 22.16 -7.72
C ARG A 352 -24.60 21.59 -9.08
N ALA A 353 -24.86 20.30 -9.30
CA ALA A 353 -24.80 19.73 -10.65
C ALA A 353 -26.01 20.22 -11.48
N GLY A 354 -25.77 21.09 -12.47
CA GLY A 354 -26.79 21.61 -13.38
C GLY A 354 -26.33 22.88 -14.12
N VAL A 355 -26.74 23.05 -15.39
CA VAL A 355 -26.17 24.04 -16.33
C VAL A 355 -26.68 25.47 -16.12
N ASN A 356 -27.75 25.69 -15.35
CA ASN A 356 -28.39 27.02 -15.21
C ASN A 356 -28.95 27.29 -13.81
N VAL A 357 -28.09 27.48 -12.80
CA VAL A 357 -28.53 28.05 -11.51
C VAL A 357 -27.41 28.92 -10.91
N ASN A 358 -27.73 30.17 -10.57
CA ASN A 358 -26.91 30.99 -9.66
C ASN A 358 -26.59 30.16 -8.39
N GLN A 359 -25.32 30.20 -7.97
CA GLN A 359 -24.62 29.39 -6.95
C GLN A 359 -25.36 29.20 -5.57
N PRO A 360 -24.90 28.28 -4.68
CA PRO A 360 -25.75 27.29 -4.00
C PRO A 360 -26.40 27.65 -2.64
N ASP A 361 -27.55 27.00 -2.42
CA ASP A 361 -28.43 26.96 -1.23
C ASP A 361 -27.84 26.23 0.00
N ILE A 362 -26.75 25.49 -0.18
CA ILE A 362 -26.15 24.63 0.86
C ILE A 362 -24.68 25.01 1.07
N GLN A 363 -24.29 25.20 2.33
CA GLN A 363 -22.92 25.48 2.75
C GLN A 363 -22.26 24.25 3.39
N VAL A 364 -20.93 24.22 3.45
CA VAL A 364 -20.18 23.14 4.11
C VAL A 364 -20.62 22.97 5.57
N LYS A 365 -20.81 24.06 6.32
CA LYS A 365 -21.32 24.03 7.69
C LYS A 365 -22.70 23.37 7.82
N ASP A 366 -23.59 23.56 6.84
CA ASP A 366 -24.93 22.96 6.85
C ASP A 366 -24.84 21.44 6.71
N ALA A 367 -24.05 20.98 5.73
CA ALA A 367 -23.79 19.57 5.51
C ALA A 367 -23.12 18.92 6.72
N ALA A 368 -22.14 19.58 7.33
CA ALA A 368 -21.46 19.12 8.53
C ALA A 368 -22.45 18.96 9.70
N LEU A 369 -23.30 19.97 9.94
CA LEU A 369 -24.31 19.93 11.00
C LEU A 369 -25.28 18.75 10.77
N ALA A 370 -25.80 18.59 9.56
CA ALA A 370 -26.68 17.46 9.24
C ALA A 370 -26.02 16.10 9.54
N MET A 371 -24.76 15.91 9.15
CA MET A 371 -24.02 14.66 9.40
C MET A 371 -23.76 14.43 10.90
N VAL A 372 -23.44 15.48 11.65
CA VAL A 372 -23.25 15.42 13.10
C VAL A 372 -24.56 15.07 13.83
N LEU A 373 -25.69 15.61 13.39
CA LEU A 373 -27.00 15.26 13.94
C LEU A 373 -27.29 13.77 13.73
N LEU A 374 -27.08 13.25 12.51
CA LEU A 374 -27.26 11.82 12.23
C LEU A 374 -26.31 10.95 13.06
N LEU A 375 -25.03 11.32 13.17
CA LEU A 375 -24.03 10.60 13.96
C LEU A 375 -24.37 10.54 15.45
N THR A 376 -25.08 11.56 15.95
CA THR A 376 -25.55 11.67 17.34
C THR A 376 -27.00 11.20 17.53
N ASN A 377 -27.56 10.48 16.55
CA ASN A 377 -28.93 9.95 16.56
C ASN A 377 -30.02 11.03 16.72
N GLN A 378 -29.77 12.25 16.27
CA GLN A 378 -30.71 13.36 16.25
C GLN A 378 -31.35 13.50 14.86
N SER A 379 -32.59 13.99 14.83
CA SER A 379 -33.30 14.24 13.57
C SER A 379 -32.92 15.62 13.01
N PRO A 380 -32.38 15.72 11.78
CA PRO A 380 -32.14 17.01 11.13
C PRO A 380 -33.41 17.87 11.03
N LYS A 381 -34.59 17.25 10.89
CA LYS A 381 -35.87 17.97 10.84
C LYS A 381 -36.14 18.77 12.12
N ASP A 382 -35.73 18.26 13.28
CA ASP A 382 -35.91 18.95 14.56
C ASP A 382 -35.04 20.20 14.68
N TYR A 383 -34.06 20.34 13.79
CA TYR A 383 -33.16 21.48 13.67
C TYR A 383 -33.57 22.42 12.53
N GLY A 384 -34.73 22.19 11.89
CA GLY A 384 -35.25 23.04 10.83
C GLY A 384 -34.73 22.71 9.42
N PHE A 385 -34.06 21.57 9.22
CA PHE A 385 -33.70 21.11 7.88
C PHE A 385 -34.94 20.64 7.10
N ASP A 386 -35.03 21.09 5.86
CA ASP A 386 -35.96 20.62 4.86
C ASP A 386 -35.35 19.41 4.13
N VAL A 387 -36.08 18.30 4.07
CA VAL A 387 -35.65 17.08 3.37
C VAL A 387 -36.16 17.11 1.94
N LEU A 388 -35.23 17.24 0.99
CA LEU A 388 -35.50 17.53 -0.43
C LEU A 388 -36.41 16.53 -1.16
N ASN A 389 -36.52 15.32 -0.64
CA ASN A 389 -37.36 14.27 -1.20
C ASN A 389 -38.11 13.55 -0.07
N ALA A 390 -39.37 13.92 0.17
CA ALA A 390 -40.21 13.26 1.17
C ALA A 390 -40.36 11.75 0.92
N ASN A 391 -40.31 11.32 -0.34
CA ASN A 391 -40.31 9.90 -0.73
C ASN A 391 -38.97 9.19 -0.40
N ASN A 392 -37.88 9.94 -0.22
CA ASN A 392 -36.57 9.41 0.17
C ASN A 392 -36.30 9.55 1.68
N ALA A 393 -37.24 10.08 2.46
CA ALA A 393 -37.08 10.20 3.92
C ALA A 393 -36.87 8.83 4.59
N ASN A 394 -37.37 7.75 3.96
CA ASN A 394 -37.20 6.37 4.38
C ASN A 394 -36.07 5.64 3.61
N ASN A 395 -35.38 6.31 2.69
CA ASN A 395 -34.31 5.70 1.91
C ASN A 395 -33.00 5.80 2.69
N GLU A 396 -32.69 4.73 3.43
CA GLU A 396 -31.44 4.61 4.20
C GLU A 396 -30.17 4.84 3.34
N ALA A 397 -30.21 4.55 2.03
CA ALA A 397 -29.06 4.79 1.15
C ALA A 397 -28.77 6.30 0.95
N LEU A 398 -29.81 7.14 1.01
CA LEU A 398 -29.67 8.59 0.82
C LEU A 398 -29.59 9.36 2.14
N LYS A 399 -29.87 8.72 3.28
CA LYS A 399 -29.78 9.32 4.62
C LYS A 399 -28.46 10.03 4.88
N TYR A 400 -27.33 9.48 4.40
CA TYR A 400 -26.01 10.10 4.59
C TYR A 400 -25.59 11.01 3.43
N SER A 401 -26.47 11.31 2.48
CA SER A 401 -26.21 12.27 1.41
C SER A 401 -26.50 13.69 1.92
N TYR A 402 -25.49 14.56 1.95
CA TYR A 402 -25.69 15.95 2.38
C TYR A 402 -26.69 16.70 1.49
N THR A 403 -26.83 16.31 0.22
CA THR A 403 -27.77 16.93 -0.72
C THR A 403 -29.24 16.75 -0.34
N ASN A 404 -29.54 15.84 0.59
CA ASN A 404 -30.89 15.68 1.11
C ASN A 404 -31.29 16.75 2.13
N TYR A 405 -30.33 17.45 2.73
CA TYR A 405 -30.56 18.38 3.83
C TYR A 405 -30.23 19.80 3.39
N ARG A 406 -31.21 20.69 3.51
CA ARG A 406 -31.04 22.12 3.25
C ARG A 406 -31.93 22.96 4.14
N PHE A 407 -31.65 24.24 4.23
CA PHE A 407 -32.56 25.22 4.81
C PHE A 407 -33.25 25.96 3.66
N THR A 408 -34.57 25.86 3.54
CA THR A 408 -35.32 26.65 2.57
C THR A 408 -35.99 27.84 3.23
N THR A 409 -36.07 28.97 2.51
CA THR A 409 -36.90 30.10 2.93
C THR A 409 -38.38 29.74 2.75
N ASP A 410 -39.18 30.00 3.79
CA ASP A 410 -40.64 29.92 3.73
C ASP A 410 -41.29 31.29 3.99
N SER A 411 -42.62 31.33 4.12
CA SER A 411 -43.36 32.58 4.32
C SER A 411 -43.12 33.27 5.67
N LYS A 412 -42.47 32.60 6.63
CA LYS A 412 -42.28 33.08 8.00
C LYS A 412 -40.82 33.24 8.38
N THR A 413 -39.91 32.48 7.79
CA THR A 413 -38.51 32.40 8.23
C THR A 413 -37.57 32.27 7.03
N SER A 414 -36.48 33.04 7.03
CA SER A 414 -35.44 32.90 6.02
C SER A 414 -34.60 31.64 6.23
N ALA A 415 -33.97 31.12 5.18
CA ALA A 415 -33.02 30.01 5.30
C ALA A 415 -31.86 30.31 6.27
N GLU A 416 -31.38 31.56 6.32
CA GLU A 416 -30.31 31.97 7.24
C GLU A 416 -30.77 31.99 8.69
N ASP A 417 -32.00 32.43 8.97
CA ASP A 417 -32.56 32.40 10.33
C ASP A 417 -32.74 30.96 10.82
N LYS A 418 -33.23 30.05 9.95
CA LYS A 418 -33.33 28.62 10.28
C LYS A 418 -31.95 28.03 10.59
N ARG A 419 -30.96 28.34 9.76
CA ARG A 419 -29.57 27.93 9.95
C ARG A 419 -29.00 28.44 11.29
N ALA A 420 -29.15 29.72 11.59
CA ALA A 420 -28.68 30.32 12.84
C ALA A 420 -29.31 29.64 14.06
N ALA A 421 -30.64 29.42 14.02
CA ALA A 421 -31.37 28.72 15.08
C ALA A 421 -30.88 27.27 15.26
N ALA A 422 -30.60 26.56 14.17
CA ALA A 422 -30.07 25.19 14.20
C ALA A 422 -28.72 25.11 14.94
N PHE A 423 -27.79 26.03 14.65
CA PHE A 423 -26.49 26.08 15.32
C PHE A 423 -26.59 26.48 16.79
N VAL A 424 -27.49 27.41 17.16
CA VAL A 424 -27.75 27.73 18.57
C VAL A 424 -28.26 26.50 19.31
N LYS A 425 -29.23 25.78 18.71
CA LYS A 425 -29.78 24.56 19.29
C LYS A 425 -28.71 23.48 19.47
N TRP A 426 -27.82 23.31 18.48
CA TRP A 426 -26.71 22.36 18.57
C TRP A 426 -25.78 22.70 19.73
N ARG A 427 -25.33 23.96 19.83
CA ARG A 427 -24.42 24.41 20.90
C ARG A 427 -25.03 24.22 22.28
N ALA A 428 -26.33 24.46 22.44
CA ALA A 428 -27.04 24.20 23.68
C ALA A 428 -27.05 22.70 24.05
N TRP A 429 -27.27 21.82 23.07
CA TRP A 429 -27.20 20.38 23.27
C TRP A 429 -25.77 19.91 23.65
N GLU A 430 -24.75 20.42 22.95
CA GLU A 430 -23.34 20.10 23.18
C GLU A 430 -22.87 20.56 24.57
N ALA A 431 -23.24 21.78 24.99
CA ALA A 431 -22.97 22.27 26.35
C ALA A 431 -23.60 21.36 27.42
N GLY A 432 -24.82 20.86 27.18
CA GLY A 432 -25.49 19.89 28.05
C GLY A 432 -24.75 18.54 28.16
N LEU A 433 -24.02 18.12 27.13
CA LEU A 433 -23.14 16.94 27.21
C LEU A 433 -21.90 17.21 28.07
N HIS A 434 -21.22 18.33 27.85
CA HIS A 434 -20.02 18.68 28.62
C HIS A 434 -20.31 18.80 30.12
N ALA A 435 -21.47 19.35 30.48
CA ALA A 435 -21.92 19.40 31.87
C ALA A 435 -22.14 17.99 32.48
N ALA A 436 -22.64 17.03 31.70
CA ALA A 436 -22.79 15.64 32.14
C ALA A 436 -21.44 14.91 32.25
N CYS A 437 -20.47 15.23 31.39
CA CYS A 437 -19.14 14.64 31.38
C CYS A 437 -18.25 15.10 32.53
N ALA A 438 -18.38 16.36 32.96
CA ALA A 438 -17.70 16.89 34.14
C ALA A 438 -18.06 16.14 35.44
N GLY A 439 -19.14 15.33 35.42
CA GLY A 439 -19.52 14.39 36.47
C GLY A 439 -18.86 13.00 36.39
N GLY A 440 -17.91 12.75 35.46
CA GLY A 440 -17.05 11.55 35.48
C GLY A 440 -17.07 10.64 34.25
N ALA A 441 -17.81 10.96 33.17
CA ALA A 441 -17.85 10.14 31.94
C ALA A 441 -17.33 10.94 30.74
N GLY A 442 -16.31 10.45 30.00
CA GLY A 442 -15.80 11.15 28.81
C GLY A 442 -16.87 11.38 27.72
N ALA A 443 -16.73 12.42 26.88
CA ALA A 443 -17.75 12.86 25.92
C ALA A 443 -18.31 11.74 25.01
N ALA A 444 -17.44 10.90 24.44
CA ALA A 444 -17.87 9.77 23.62
C ALA A 444 -18.63 8.71 24.43
N ALA A 445 -18.21 8.45 25.67
CA ALA A 445 -18.88 7.52 26.59
C ALA A 445 -20.23 8.07 27.07
N ALA A 446 -20.34 9.37 27.31
CA ALA A 446 -21.59 10.03 27.68
C ALA A 446 -22.60 10.04 26.52
N VAL A 447 -22.15 10.24 25.28
CA VAL A 447 -23.00 10.13 24.08
C VAL A 447 -23.44 8.68 23.86
N ALA A 448 -22.54 7.70 24.01
CA ALA A 448 -22.88 6.28 23.92
C ALA A 448 -23.83 5.81 25.02
N ALA A 449 -23.66 6.29 26.26
CA ALA A 449 -24.52 5.95 27.39
C ALA A 449 -25.91 6.57 27.29
N LYS A 450 -26.03 7.80 26.77
CA LYS A 450 -27.32 8.50 26.63
C LYS A 450 -28.14 7.99 25.44
N TYR A 451 -27.49 7.41 24.43
CA TYR A 451 -28.13 6.84 23.24
C TYR A 451 -27.47 5.51 22.85
N PRO A 452 -27.82 4.40 23.54
CA PRO A 452 -27.30 3.08 23.21
C PRO A 452 -27.70 2.69 21.78
N GLU A 453 -26.85 1.89 21.13
CA GLU A 453 -27.16 1.35 19.80
C GLU A 453 -28.53 0.66 19.82
N LYS A 454 -29.41 1.04 18.89
CA LYS A 454 -30.56 0.18 18.57
C LYS A 454 -29.98 -1.09 17.98
N LYS A 455 -30.06 -2.21 18.72
CA LYS A 455 -29.79 -3.54 18.14
C LYS A 455 -30.59 -3.65 16.83
N PRO A 456 -29.99 -4.13 15.73
CA PRO A 456 -30.75 -4.41 14.53
C PRO A 456 -31.87 -5.38 14.91
N ALA A 457 -33.12 -4.98 14.66
CA ALA A 457 -34.26 -5.87 14.81
C ALA A 457 -33.99 -7.12 13.98
N ASP A 458 -34.22 -8.29 14.59
CA ASP A 458 -33.97 -9.60 14.01
C ASP A 458 -34.34 -9.61 12.53
N ALA A 459 -33.31 -9.61 11.68
CA ALA A 459 -33.46 -9.94 10.28
C ALA A 459 -34.06 -11.35 10.25
N ALA A 460 -35.33 -11.41 9.91
CA ALA A 460 -36.09 -12.64 9.74
C ALA A 460 -35.26 -13.62 8.90
N LYS A 461 -34.98 -14.80 9.49
CA LYS A 461 -34.52 -16.00 8.80
C LYS A 461 -35.64 -16.56 7.91
N PRO A 462 -35.34 -17.44 6.94
CA PRO A 462 -34.10 -17.62 6.16
C PRO A 462 -34.19 -16.97 4.77
#